data_AF-A0A9W7ZSP6-F1
#
_entry.id   AF-A0A9W7ZSP6-F1
#
_cell.length_a   1.000
_cell.length_b   1.000
_cell.length_c   1.000
_cell.angle_alpha   90.00
_cell.angle_beta   90.00
_cell.angle_gamma   90.00
#
_symmetry.space_group_name_H-M   'P 1'
#
loop_
_entity.id
_entity.type
_entity.pdbx_description
1 polymer ?
#
loop_
_entity_poly.entity_id
_entity_poly.type
_entity_poly.pdbx_seq_one_letter_code
_entity_poly.pdbx_strand_id
1 'polypeptide(L)'
;MDEWHLGPLLAYSATRCSVNTQALIYRVQSAARTTGNLAVICVGLAILGGVPYFLFSDLLGSEGHIRWFSDALQRIRHDPDVIKYVGTPIKGYGDPGSRMARNRTINHTLTRDARGVEHLLIRFYIEGPKDTGTVKLELSKDARGAWHYNYILVEVPGHGRSSWRIVVDTSRPAPPPAWRETLADTQAFIVTEGCRAWHVTKQCSLVAYDHARDWIASFRDR
;
A
#
# COMPACT_ATOMS: atom_id res chain seq x y z
N MET A 1 105.18 -25.85 -58.36
CA MET A 1 104.74 -24.48 -58.67
C MET A 1 103.43 -24.61 -59.40
N ASP A 2 102.24 -24.26 -58.93
CA ASP A 2 101.76 -23.52 -57.76
C ASP A 2 100.25 -23.87 -57.66
N GLU A 3 99.70 -24.10 -56.46
CA GLU A 3 98.68 -23.23 -55.83
C GLU A 3 97.22 -23.40 -56.33
N TRP A 4 96.34 -23.96 -55.47
CA TRP A 4 95.19 -23.25 -54.84
C TRP A 4 93.88 -23.32 -55.67
N HIS A 5 92.64 -23.34 -55.17
CA HIS A 5 92.04 -23.32 -53.83
C HIS A 5 90.53 -23.62 -54.01
N LEU A 6 89.90 -24.19 -52.98
CA LEU A 6 88.46 -24.43 -52.89
C LEU A 6 87.66 -23.14 -52.67
N GLY A 7 86.43 -23.07 -53.21
CA GLY A 7 85.33 -22.26 -52.67
C GLY A 7 84.57 -21.42 -53.71
N PRO A 8 83.23 -21.43 -53.68
CA PRO A 8 82.60 -20.40 -52.87
C PRO A 8 81.52 -20.99 -51.93
N LEU A 9 81.69 -20.78 -50.63
CA LEU A 9 80.61 -20.89 -49.67
C LEU A 9 79.81 -19.59 -49.69
N LEU A 10 78.53 -19.69 -50.03
CA LEU A 10 77.57 -18.61 -49.95
C LEU A 10 77.56 -18.06 -48.51
N ALA A 11 78.11 -16.87 -48.31
CA ALA A 11 78.08 -16.18 -47.03
C ALA A 11 76.65 -15.67 -46.77
N TYR A 12 75.89 -16.41 -45.98
CA TYR A 12 74.63 -15.95 -45.39
C TYR A 12 74.94 -14.83 -44.38
N SER A 13 74.66 -13.58 -44.74
CA SER A 13 74.80 -12.44 -43.84
C SER A 13 73.59 -12.37 -42.90
N ALA A 14 73.73 -12.91 -41.70
CA ALA A 14 72.74 -12.74 -40.65
C ALA A 14 72.80 -11.30 -40.10
N THR A 15 71.88 -10.43 -40.53
CA THR A 15 71.69 -9.11 -39.90
C THR A 15 71.13 -9.32 -38.49
N ARG A 16 71.97 -9.17 -37.46
CA ARG A 16 71.48 -9.14 -36.07
C ARG A 16 70.80 -7.80 -35.81
N CYS A 17 69.46 -7.79 -35.74
CA CYS A 17 68.73 -6.64 -35.20
C CYS A 17 69.10 -6.46 -33.72
N SER A 18 69.76 -5.34 -33.41
CA SER A 18 69.99 -4.89 -32.04
C SER A 18 68.68 -4.32 -31.48
N VAL A 19 67.95 -5.12 -30.71
CA VAL A 19 66.73 -4.68 -30.04
C VAL A 19 67.14 -3.88 -28.82
N ASN A 20 66.83 -2.58 -28.77
CA ASN A 20 67.15 -1.73 -27.63
C ASN A 20 66.25 -2.07 -26.44
N THR A 21 66.73 -2.97 -25.59
CA THR A 21 66.03 -3.52 -24.43
C THR A 21 65.59 -2.45 -23.43
N GLN A 22 66.39 -1.39 -23.23
CA GLN A 22 66.06 -0.31 -22.30
C GLN A 22 64.83 0.49 -22.75
N ALA A 23 64.74 0.78 -24.04
CA ALA A 23 63.59 1.49 -24.63
C ALA A 23 62.30 0.65 -24.60
N LEU A 24 62.41 -0.66 -24.79
CA LEU A 24 61.29 -1.60 -24.69
C LEU A 24 60.74 -1.70 -23.26
N ILE A 25 61.64 -1.82 -22.27
CA ILE A 25 61.24 -1.91 -20.86
C ILE A 25 60.50 -0.64 -20.43
N TYR A 26 60.99 0.56 -20.81
CA TYR A 26 60.32 1.82 -20.49
C TYR A 26 58.92 1.93 -21.10
N ARG A 27 58.75 1.47 -22.35
CA ARG A 27 57.44 1.44 -23.04
C ARG A 27 56.47 0.46 -22.38
N VAL A 28 56.93 -0.73 -22.01
CA VAL A 28 56.12 -1.73 -21.31
C VAL A 28 55.73 -1.24 -19.91
N GLN A 29 56.64 -0.62 -19.16
CA GLN A 29 56.34 -0.05 -17.84
C GLN A 29 55.34 1.11 -17.92
N SER A 30 55.49 1.99 -18.91
CA SER A 30 54.55 3.10 -19.12
C SER A 30 53.17 2.58 -19.54
N ALA A 31 53.11 1.62 -20.46
CA ALA A 31 51.85 0.98 -20.86
C ALA A 31 51.18 0.26 -19.69
N ALA A 32 51.95 -0.49 -18.88
CA ALA A 32 51.44 -1.19 -17.71
C ALA A 32 50.86 -0.24 -16.64
N ARG A 33 51.49 0.92 -16.42
CA ARG A 33 50.98 1.96 -15.50
C ARG A 33 49.65 2.53 -15.98
N THR A 34 49.52 2.83 -17.27
CA THR A 34 48.26 3.33 -17.85
C THR A 34 47.14 2.28 -17.77
N THR A 35 47.44 1.02 -18.10
CA THR A 35 46.47 -0.08 -18.00
C THR A 35 46.05 -0.36 -16.56
N GLY A 36 46.99 -0.32 -15.61
CA GLY A 36 46.70 -0.53 -14.19
C GLY A 36 45.77 0.55 -13.62
N ASN A 37 46.04 1.82 -13.92
CA ASN A 37 45.20 2.92 -13.45
C ASN A 37 43.78 2.87 -14.05
N LEU A 38 43.66 2.55 -15.34
CA LEU A 38 42.36 2.38 -15.99
C LEU A 38 41.58 1.19 -15.40
N ALA A 39 42.24 0.08 -15.10
CA ALA A 39 41.59 -1.08 -14.48
C ALA A 39 40.98 -0.71 -13.12
N VAL A 40 41.72 0.02 -12.27
CA VAL A 40 41.21 0.48 -10.97
C VAL A 40 40.02 1.43 -11.13
N ILE A 41 40.07 2.36 -12.10
CA ILE A 41 38.95 3.26 -12.39
C ILE A 41 37.71 2.47 -12.87
N CYS A 42 37.87 1.51 -13.78
CA CYS A 42 36.77 0.68 -14.26
C CYS A 42 36.12 -0.15 -13.15
N VAL A 43 36.93 -0.74 -12.26
CA VAL A 43 36.41 -1.47 -11.08
C VAL A 43 35.64 -0.53 -10.16
N GLY A 44 36.18 0.68 -9.91
CA GLY A 44 35.50 1.70 -9.11
C GLY A 44 34.15 2.09 -9.70
N LEU A 45 34.07 2.35 -11.01
CA LEU A 45 32.83 2.69 -11.71
C LEU A 45 31.83 1.52 -11.73
N ALA A 46 32.30 0.29 -11.86
CA ALA A 46 31.44 -0.89 -11.82
C ALA A 46 30.79 -1.06 -10.45
N ILE A 47 31.54 -0.88 -9.36
CA ILE A 47 30.98 -0.95 -7.99
C ILE A 47 30.07 0.25 -7.72
N LEU A 48 30.51 1.46 -8.08
CA LEU A 48 29.77 2.70 -7.86
C LEU A 48 28.47 2.76 -8.67
N GLY A 49 28.41 2.15 -9.86
CA GLY A 49 27.18 2.04 -10.64
C GLY A 49 26.33 0.84 -10.24
N GLY A 50 26.95 -0.33 -10.08
CA GLY A 50 26.26 -1.60 -9.89
C GLY A 50 25.54 -1.74 -8.54
N VAL A 51 26.21 -1.38 -7.44
CA VAL A 51 25.62 -1.54 -6.10
C VAL A 51 24.42 -0.60 -5.91
N PRO A 52 24.51 0.70 -6.22
CA PRO A 52 23.34 1.56 -6.13
C PRO A 52 22.25 1.13 -7.11
N TYR A 53 22.57 0.72 -8.33
CA TYR A 53 21.57 0.26 -9.29
C TYR A 53 20.72 -0.88 -8.73
N PHE A 54 21.36 -1.91 -8.16
CA PHE A 54 20.64 -3.05 -7.57
C PHE A 54 19.74 -2.63 -6.40
N LEU A 55 20.26 -1.82 -5.48
CA LEU A 55 19.51 -1.34 -4.32
C LEU A 55 18.34 -0.42 -4.72
N PHE A 56 18.56 0.50 -5.66
CA PHE A 56 17.51 1.40 -6.15
C PHE A 56 16.45 0.63 -6.95
N SER A 57 16.83 -0.40 -7.71
CA SER A 57 15.85 -1.22 -8.45
C SER A 57 14.93 -2.01 -7.53
N ASP A 58 15.43 -2.49 -6.39
CA ASP A 58 14.62 -3.17 -5.38
C ASP A 58 13.73 -2.20 -4.61
N LEU A 59 14.26 -1.03 -4.22
CA LEU A 59 13.52 0.01 -3.49
C LEU A 59 12.42 0.67 -4.34
N LEU A 60 12.66 0.83 -5.63
CA LEU A 60 11.71 1.42 -6.58
C LEU A 60 10.81 0.37 -7.26
N GLY A 61 10.99 -0.92 -6.93
CA GLY A 61 10.08 -1.99 -7.32
C GLY A 61 8.64 -1.62 -6.95
N SER A 62 7.85 -1.27 -7.97
CA SER A 62 6.61 -0.52 -7.87
C SER A 62 5.41 -1.36 -7.38
N GLU A 63 5.57 -2.10 -6.31
CA GLU A 63 4.53 -2.91 -5.66
C GLU A 63 4.11 -2.29 -4.31
N GLY A 64 4.22 -0.96 -4.20
CA GLY A 64 4.04 -0.24 -2.94
C GLY A 64 2.57 -0.07 -2.54
N HIS A 65 2.21 -0.62 -1.38
CA HIS A 65 0.95 -0.36 -0.65
C HIS A 65 0.58 1.13 -0.55
N ILE A 66 1.58 2.02 -0.52
CA ILE A 66 1.41 3.48 -0.48
C ILE A 66 0.70 4.01 -1.75
N ARG A 67 1.02 3.46 -2.93
CA ARG A 67 0.39 3.88 -4.19
C ARG A 67 -1.11 3.59 -4.16
N TRP A 68 -1.48 2.39 -3.72
CA TRP A 68 -2.86 1.95 -3.62
C TRP A 68 -3.66 2.72 -2.58
N PHE A 69 -3.03 3.10 -1.47
CA PHE A 69 -3.62 4.02 -0.50
C PHE A 69 -3.91 5.40 -1.11
N SER A 70 -2.96 5.99 -1.83
CA SER A 70 -3.13 7.31 -2.44
C SER A 70 -4.23 7.31 -3.50
N ASP A 71 -4.27 6.29 -4.35
CA ASP A 71 -5.32 6.11 -5.37
C ASP A 71 -6.70 5.92 -4.72
N ALA A 72 -6.81 5.05 -3.71
CA ALA A 72 -8.06 4.83 -3.00
C ALA A 72 -8.56 6.10 -2.29
N LEU A 73 -7.66 6.86 -1.66
CA LEU A 73 -8.00 8.14 -1.03
C LEU A 73 -8.48 9.17 -2.06
N GLN A 74 -7.89 9.18 -3.25
CA GLN A 74 -8.34 10.04 -4.34
C GLN A 74 -9.73 9.64 -4.81
N ARG A 75 -10.01 8.34 -5.03
CA ARG A 75 -11.37 7.86 -5.39
C ARG A 75 -12.41 8.28 -4.35
N ILE A 76 -12.12 8.08 -3.07
CA ILE A 76 -13.00 8.45 -1.95
C ILE A 76 -13.29 9.95 -1.92
N ARG A 77 -12.32 10.80 -2.28
CA ARG A 77 -12.51 12.26 -2.37
C ARG A 77 -13.47 12.70 -3.47
N HIS A 78 -13.68 11.89 -4.50
CA HIS A 78 -14.58 12.19 -5.61
C HIS A 78 -15.96 11.52 -5.46
N ASP A 79 -16.11 10.63 -4.48
CA ASP A 79 -17.36 9.92 -4.25
C ASP A 79 -18.41 10.82 -3.56
N PRO A 80 -19.58 11.03 -4.18
CA PRO A 80 -20.59 11.95 -3.65
C PRO A 80 -21.21 11.48 -2.33
N ASP A 81 -21.31 10.16 -2.11
CA ASP A 81 -21.88 9.62 -0.88
C ASP A 81 -20.91 9.82 0.28
N VAL A 82 -19.63 9.53 0.10
CA VAL A 82 -18.62 9.83 1.13
C VAL A 82 -18.58 11.32 1.46
N ILE A 83 -18.60 12.20 0.45
CA ILE A 83 -18.62 13.66 0.64
C ILE A 83 -19.84 14.09 1.46
N LYS A 84 -21.02 13.49 1.21
CA LYS A 84 -22.25 13.80 1.93
C LYS A 84 -22.11 13.55 3.43
N TYR A 85 -21.55 12.41 3.82
CA TYR A 85 -21.44 11.99 5.23
C TYR A 85 -20.21 12.57 5.95
N VAL A 86 -19.02 12.53 5.34
CA VAL A 86 -17.73 12.92 5.97
C VAL A 86 -17.44 14.42 5.78
N GLY A 87 -17.86 14.99 4.65
CA GLY A 87 -17.62 16.39 4.30
C GLY A 87 -16.22 16.65 3.70
N THR A 88 -16.09 17.76 2.97
CA THR A 88 -14.83 18.20 2.34
C THR A 88 -14.21 19.36 3.12
N PRO A 89 -12.87 19.39 3.31
CA PRO A 89 -11.84 18.52 2.73
C PRO A 89 -11.64 17.20 3.50
N ILE A 90 -11.36 16.11 2.77
CA ILE A 90 -11.12 14.77 3.36
C ILE A 90 -9.62 14.49 3.48
N LYS A 91 -9.17 14.23 4.71
CA LYS A 91 -7.81 13.79 5.05
C LYS A 91 -7.80 12.29 5.32
N GLY A 92 -6.72 11.61 4.94
CA GLY A 92 -6.52 10.18 5.22
C GLY A 92 -5.27 9.96 6.06
N TYR A 93 -5.32 9.08 7.05
CA TYR A 93 -4.20 8.72 7.93
C TYR A 93 -4.22 7.22 8.28
N GLY A 94 -3.04 6.71 8.68
CA GLY A 94 -2.87 5.33 9.12
C GLY A 94 -3.50 5.04 10.49
N ASP A 95 -3.22 3.86 11.04
CA ASP A 95 -3.79 3.43 12.33
C ASP A 95 -3.43 4.43 13.45
N PRO A 96 -4.38 4.91 14.27
CA PRO A 96 -4.04 5.61 15.49
C PRO A 96 -3.22 4.68 16.39
N GLY A 97 -1.91 4.89 16.40
CA GLY A 97 -1.01 4.17 17.30
C GLY A 97 -1.29 4.47 18.78
N SER A 98 -0.39 3.99 19.64
CA SER A 98 -0.38 4.36 21.07
C SER A 98 -0.44 5.89 21.24
N ARG A 99 -1.03 6.38 22.34
CA ARG A 99 -1.08 7.83 22.67
C ARG A 99 0.27 8.53 22.56
N MET A 100 1.38 7.81 22.73
CA MET A 100 2.75 8.32 22.62
C MET A 100 3.29 8.32 21.17
N ALA A 101 2.73 7.52 20.28
CA ALA A 101 3.16 7.38 18.91
C ALA A 101 2.59 8.54 18.06
N ARG A 102 3.49 9.38 17.55
CA ARG A 102 3.15 10.47 16.62
C ARG A 102 3.06 10.02 15.16
N ASN A 103 3.69 8.90 14.82
CA ASN A 103 3.67 8.35 13.47
C ASN A 103 2.47 7.39 13.29
N ARG A 104 1.65 7.64 12.27
CA ARG A 104 0.51 6.79 11.90
C ARG A 104 0.87 5.98 10.66
N THR A 105 1.28 4.72 10.86
CA THR A 105 1.58 3.80 9.76
C THR A 105 0.29 3.25 9.15
N ILE A 106 0.24 3.15 7.83
CA ILE A 106 -0.89 2.54 7.11
C ILE A 106 -0.84 1.02 7.34
N ASN A 107 -1.91 0.49 7.94
CA ASN A 107 -2.04 -0.93 8.18
C ASN A 107 -2.35 -1.65 6.86
N HIS A 108 -1.42 -2.51 6.44
CA HIS A 108 -1.58 -3.33 5.24
C HIS A 108 -1.20 -4.77 5.56
N THR A 109 -1.91 -5.72 4.95
CA THR A 109 -1.66 -7.15 5.12
C THR A 109 -1.70 -7.82 3.77
N LEU A 110 -0.63 -8.54 3.43
CA LEU A 110 -0.58 -9.42 2.27
C LEU A 110 -0.98 -10.82 2.71
N THR A 111 -2.02 -11.38 2.10
CA THR A 111 -2.55 -12.71 2.40
C THR A 111 -2.68 -13.50 1.10
N ARG A 112 -2.44 -14.80 1.14
CA ARG A 112 -2.72 -15.70 0.02
C ARG A 112 -3.97 -16.51 0.33
N ASP A 113 -4.89 -16.55 -0.62
CA ASP A 113 -6.08 -17.38 -0.54
C ASP A 113 -5.73 -18.87 -0.78
N ALA A 114 -6.62 -19.79 -0.43
CA ALA A 114 -6.45 -21.22 -0.66
C ALA A 114 -6.23 -21.58 -2.14
N ARG A 115 -6.70 -20.72 -3.05
CA ARG A 115 -6.50 -20.84 -4.50
C ARG A 115 -5.15 -20.30 -4.98
N GLY A 116 -4.31 -19.79 -4.07
CA GLY A 116 -3.00 -19.23 -4.38
C GLY A 116 -3.03 -17.78 -4.90
N VAL A 117 -4.19 -17.12 -4.89
CA VAL A 117 -4.32 -15.70 -5.27
C VAL A 117 -3.78 -14.82 -4.15
N GLU A 118 -2.99 -13.81 -4.49
CA GLU A 118 -2.50 -12.81 -3.51
C GLU A 118 -3.53 -11.71 -3.32
N HIS A 119 -3.82 -11.41 -2.06
CA HIS A 119 -4.73 -10.37 -1.61
C HIS A 119 -3.94 -9.34 -0.80
N LEU A 120 -4.16 -8.06 -1.09
CA LEU A 120 -3.64 -6.94 -0.33
C LEU A 120 -4.80 -6.25 0.37
N LEU A 121 -4.85 -6.40 1.68
CA LEU A 121 -5.84 -5.76 2.54
C LEU A 121 -5.23 -4.49 3.10
N ILE A 122 -5.89 -3.36 2.92
CA ILE A 122 -5.46 -2.08 3.48
C ILE A 122 -6.59 -1.51 4.34
N ARG A 123 -6.20 -1.06 5.53
CA ARG A 123 -7.08 -0.34 6.45
C ARG A 123 -6.47 1.00 6.79
N PHE A 124 -7.25 2.05 6.62
CA PHE A 124 -6.86 3.40 7.02
C PHE A 124 -8.08 4.18 7.47
N TYR A 125 -7.85 5.38 7.98
CA TYR A 125 -8.88 6.23 8.54
C TYR A 125 -8.95 7.53 7.76
N ILE A 126 -10.16 8.07 7.67
CA ILE A 126 -10.43 9.36 7.04
C ILE A 126 -11.06 10.31 8.05
N GLU A 127 -10.82 11.59 7.87
CA GLU A 127 -11.37 12.66 8.68
C GLU A 127 -11.81 13.80 7.76
N GLY A 128 -13.03 14.25 7.97
CA GLY A 128 -13.56 15.46 7.37
C GLY A 128 -14.23 16.34 8.43
N PRO A 129 -14.80 17.49 8.02
CA PRO A 129 -15.41 18.44 8.94
C PRO A 129 -16.67 17.93 9.65
N LYS A 130 -17.37 16.95 9.06
CA LYS A 130 -18.63 16.44 9.63
C LYS A 130 -18.38 15.23 10.53
N ASP A 131 -17.58 14.28 10.05
CA ASP A 131 -17.36 13.01 10.72
C ASP A 131 -16.00 12.41 10.34
N THR A 132 -15.63 11.35 11.05
CA THR A 132 -14.50 10.49 10.76
C THR A 132 -14.98 9.17 10.17
N GLY A 133 -14.12 8.44 9.46
CA GLY A 133 -14.49 7.16 8.88
C GLY A 133 -13.34 6.17 8.90
N THR A 134 -13.67 4.89 8.86
CA THR A 134 -12.72 3.80 8.63
C THR A 134 -12.87 3.30 7.21
N VAL A 135 -11.78 3.24 6.48
CA VAL A 135 -11.74 2.70 5.12
C VAL A 135 -11.11 1.31 5.17
N LYS A 136 -11.80 0.34 4.60
CA LYS A 136 -11.34 -1.03 4.39
C LYS A 136 -11.35 -1.30 2.89
N LEU A 137 -10.22 -1.70 2.32
CA LEU A 137 -10.17 -2.08 0.93
C LEU A 137 -9.36 -3.35 0.74
N GLU A 138 -9.70 -4.08 -0.30
CA GLU A 138 -9.04 -5.30 -0.71
C GLU A 138 -8.69 -5.23 -2.18
N LEU A 139 -7.43 -5.52 -2.50
CA LEU A 139 -6.99 -5.78 -3.87
C LEU A 139 -6.65 -7.25 -4.02
N SER A 140 -6.87 -7.81 -5.21
CA SER A 140 -6.34 -9.12 -5.59
C SER A 140 -5.40 -9.01 -6.78
N LYS A 141 -4.38 -9.88 -6.79
CA LYS A 141 -3.41 -9.97 -7.88
C LYS A 141 -3.84 -11.06 -8.86
N ASP A 142 -4.03 -10.68 -10.11
CA ASP A 142 -4.33 -11.59 -11.20
C ASP A 142 -3.13 -12.47 -11.54
N ALA A 143 -3.36 -13.57 -12.27
CA ALA A 143 -2.31 -14.46 -12.76
C ALA A 143 -1.27 -13.75 -13.65
N ARG A 144 -1.64 -12.62 -14.27
CA ARG A 144 -0.74 -11.77 -15.07
C ARG A 144 0.10 -10.81 -14.21
N GLY A 145 -0.12 -10.78 -12.90
CA GLY A 145 0.56 -9.89 -11.96
C GLY A 145 -0.06 -8.50 -11.81
N ALA A 146 -1.21 -8.23 -12.45
CA ALA A 146 -1.93 -6.97 -12.30
C ALA A 146 -2.79 -6.98 -11.02
N TRP A 147 -2.88 -5.84 -10.33
CA TRP A 147 -3.73 -5.68 -9.15
C TRP A 147 -5.09 -5.09 -9.52
N HIS A 148 -6.14 -5.66 -8.94
CA HIS A 148 -7.52 -5.24 -9.13
C HIS A 148 -8.20 -4.94 -7.80
N TYR A 149 -9.01 -3.88 -7.75
CA TYR A 149 -9.84 -3.59 -6.59
C TYR A 149 -10.98 -4.60 -6.50
N ASN A 150 -11.05 -5.33 -5.39
CA ASN A 150 -12.21 -6.18 -5.07
C ASN A 150 -13.33 -5.32 -4.51
N TYR A 151 -13.01 -4.54 -3.46
CA TYR A 151 -13.89 -3.53 -2.90
C TYR A 151 -13.13 -2.38 -2.25
N ILE A 152 -13.75 -1.21 -2.22
CA ILE A 152 -13.39 -0.07 -1.37
C ILE A 152 -14.62 0.24 -0.51
N LEU A 153 -14.45 0.10 0.80
CA LEU A 153 -15.51 0.28 1.77
C LEU A 153 -15.18 1.42 2.71
N VAL A 154 -16.15 2.32 2.91
CA VAL A 154 -16.08 3.39 3.90
C VAL A 154 -17.15 3.16 4.97
N GLU A 155 -16.73 3.07 6.22
CA GLU A 155 -17.59 2.96 7.39
C GLU A 155 -17.53 4.26 8.18
N VAL A 156 -18.67 4.93 8.34
CA VAL A 156 -18.81 6.17 9.12
C VAL A 156 -19.61 5.86 10.39
N PRO A 157 -19.04 6.06 11.59
CA PRO A 157 -19.72 5.78 12.85
C PRO A 157 -20.80 6.84 13.10
N GLY A 158 -22.05 6.43 13.33
CA GLY A 158 -23.17 7.37 13.44
C GLY A 158 -23.26 8.19 14.75
N HIS A 159 -22.20 8.31 15.56
CA HIS A 159 -22.22 8.99 16.87
C HIS A 159 -23.47 8.69 17.73
N GLY A 160 -23.85 7.42 17.86
CA GLY A 160 -25.06 6.97 18.57
C GLY A 160 -26.30 6.75 17.67
N ARG A 161 -26.14 6.95 16.36
CA ARG A 161 -27.08 6.54 15.30
C ARG A 161 -26.53 5.33 14.54
N SER A 162 -27.30 4.82 13.58
CA SER A 162 -26.88 3.78 12.65
C SER A 162 -25.57 4.16 11.96
N SER A 163 -24.62 3.23 11.95
CA SER A 163 -23.39 3.37 11.17
C SER A 163 -23.72 3.36 9.67
N TRP A 164 -23.00 4.16 8.87
CA TRP A 164 -23.14 4.15 7.42
C TRP A 164 -22.03 3.34 6.81
N ARG A 165 -22.38 2.40 5.93
CA ARG A 165 -21.45 1.56 5.19
C ARG A 165 -21.61 1.83 3.71
N ILE A 166 -20.64 2.53 3.13
CA ILE A 166 -20.65 3.02 1.75
C ILE A 166 -19.67 2.18 0.94
N VAL A 167 -20.12 1.66 -0.20
CA VAL A 167 -19.28 0.90 -1.13
C VAL A 167 -18.96 1.84 -2.29
N VAL A 168 -17.71 2.27 -2.40
CA VAL A 168 -17.27 3.26 -3.40
C VAL A 168 -16.99 2.59 -4.74
N ASP A 169 -16.27 1.47 -4.71
CA ASP A 169 -15.91 0.70 -5.88
C ASP A 169 -15.96 -0.78 -5.53
N THR A 170 -16.58 -1.60 -6.36
CA THR A 170 -16.78 -3.03 -6.11
C THR A 170 -16.80 -3.80 -7.42
N SER A 171 -15.83 -4.70 -7.58
CA SER A 171 -15.90 -5.77 -8.58
C SER A 171 -16.44 -7.07 -7.97
N ARG A 172 -16.35 -7.20 -6.64
CA ARG A 172 -16.86 -8.32 -5.85
C ARG A 172 -17.67 -7.80 -4.67
N PRO A 173 -18.76 -8.49 -4.27
CA PRO A 173 -19.57 -8.05 -3.14
C PRO A 173 -18.70 -7.88 -1.90
N ALA A 174 -18.83 -6.73 -1.23
CA ALA A 174 -18.10 -6.47 0.00
C ALA A 174 -18.44 -7.55 1.02
N PRO A 175 -17.47 -8.00 1.85
CA PRO A 175 -17.72 -9.00 2.87
C PRO A 175 -18.83 -8.51 3.81
N PRO A 176 -19.68 -9.41 4.33
CA PRO A 176 -20.68 -9.01 5.32
C PRO A 176 -19.99 -8.37 6.52
N PRO A 177 -20.66 -7.43 7.22
CA PRO A 177 -20.13 -6.88 8.46
C PRO A 177 -19.81 -8.01 9.44
N ALA A 178 -18.82 -7.82 10.32
CA ALA A 178 -18.54 -8.85 11.31
C ALA A 178 -19.80 -9.09 12.16
N TRP A 179 -20.08 -10.35 12.54
CA TRP A 179 -21.31 -10.67 13.28
C TRP A 179 -21.48 -9.82 14.56
N ARG A 180 -20.38 -9.39 15.19
CA ARG A 180 -20.40 -8.46 16.35
C ARG A 180 -20.88 -7.06 15.99
N GLU A 181 -20.47 -6.54 14.83
CA GLU A 181 -20.94 -5.25 14.31
C GLU A 181 -22.42 -5.34 13.94
N THR A 182 -22.82 -6.48 13.35
CA THR A 182 -24.21 -6.77 12.99
C THR A 182 -25.11 -6.81 14.23
N LEU A 183 -24.66 -7.44 15.33
CA LEU A 183 -25.40 -7.47 16.59
C LEU A 183 -25.46 -6.10 17.25
N ALA A 184 -24.41 -5.29 17.18
CA ALA A 184 -24.42 -3.93 17.74
C ALA A 184 -25.46 -3.04 17.03
N ASP A 185 -25.51 -3.09 15.69
CA ASP A 185 -26.53 -2.37 14.91
C ASP A 185 -27.94 -2.91 15.18
N THR A 186 -28.09 -4.24 15.30
CA THR A 186 -29.39 -4.86 15.59
C THR A 186 -29.86 -4.55 17.02
N GLN A 187 -28.98 -4.55 18.01
CA GLN A 187 -29.29 -4.17 19.39
C GLN A 187 -29.65 -2.70 19.48
N ALA A 188 -28.91 -1.81 18.80
CA ALA A 188 -29.24 -0.39 18.75
C ALA A 188 -30.65 -0.16 18.15
N PHE A 189 -30.99 -0.90 17.08
CA PHE A 189 -32.32 -0.88 16.48
C PHE A 189 -33.41 -1.43 17.43
N ILE A 190 -33.20 -2.60 18.03
CA ILE A 190 -34.16 -3.21 18.98
C ILE A 190 -34.40 -2.29 20.19
N VAL A 191 -33.36 -1.63 20.71
CA VAL A 191 -33.49 -0.71 21.85
C VAL A 191 -34.27 0.55 21.47
N THR A 192 -34.03 1.12 20.29
CA THR A 192 -34.74 2.35 19.86
C THR A 192 -36.21 2.08 19.52
N GLU A 193 -36.49 1.01 18.77
CA GLU A 193 -37.86 0.55 18.49
C GLU A 193 -38.58 0.13 19.77
N GLY A 194 -37.90 -0.60 20.65
CA GLY A 194 -38.44 -1.03 21.94
C GLY A 194 -38.80 0.14 22.86
N CYS A 195 -37.96 1.17 22.93
CA CYS A 195 -38.25 2.40 23.67
C CYS A 195 -39.45 3.18 23.09
N ARG A 196 -39.57 3.27 21.76
CA ARG A 196 -40.75 3.87 21.12
C ARG A 196 -42.02 3.10 21.45
N ALA A 197 -41.99 1.78 21.32
CA ALA A 197 -43.13 0.91 21.63
C ALA A 197 -43.56 1.03 23.10
N TRP A 198 -42.61 1.12 24.03
CA TRP A 198 -42.87 1.34 25.46
C TRP A 198 -43.49 2.71 25.75
N HIS A 199 -43.03 3.77 25.09
CA HIS A 199 -43.60 5.11 25.26
C HIS A 199 -45.04 5.19 24.75
N VAL A 200 -45.33 4.57 23.60
CA VAL A 200 -46.68 4.51 23.01
C VAL A 200 -47.64 3.71 23.91
N THR A 201 -47.21 2.55 24.41
CA THR A 201 -48.04 1.74 25.31
C THR A 201 -48.32 2.45 26.64
N LYS A 202 -47.35 3.17 27.23
CA LYS A 202 -47.60 4.00 28.42
C LYS A 202 -48.60 5.13 28.16
N GLN A 203 -48.52 5.81 27.01
CA GLN A 203 -49.48 6.86 26.66
C GLN A 203 -50.90 6.31 26.51
N CYS A 204 -51.07 5.18 25.79
CA CYS A 204 -52.38 4.55 25.66
C CYS A 204 -52.93 4.07 27.01
N SER A 205 -52.10 3.51 27.89
CA SER A 205 -52.55 3.07 29.21
C SER A 205 -52.94 4.23 30.12
N LEU A 206 -52.23 5.36 30.04
CA LEU A 206 -52.56 6.57 30.81
C LEU A 206 -53.87 7.19 30.33
N VAL A 207 -54.08 7.29 29.02
CA VAL A 207 -55.35 7.77 28.45
C VAL A 207 -56.51 6.86 28.85
N ALA A 208 -56.33 5.53 28.81
CA ALA A 208 -57.34 4.59 29.26
C ALA A 208 -57.64 4.71 30.76
N TYR A 209 -56.62 4.94 31.58
CA TYR A 209 -56.76 5.16 33.02
C TYR A 209 -57.51 6.46 33.34
N ASP A 210 -57.17 7.56 32.67
CA ASP A 210 -57.87 8.84 32.85
C ASP A 210 -59.35 8.73 32.46
N HIS A 211 -59.65 8.06 31.34
CA HIS A 211 -61.03 7.84 30.90
C HIS A 211 -61.83 6.98 31.90
N ALA A 212 -61.21 5.94 32.46
CA ALA A 212 -61.83 5.10 33.49
C ALA A 212 -62.06 5.87 34.80
N ARG A 213 -61.08 6.71 35.21
CA ARG A 213 -61.20 7.57 36.39
C ARG A 213 -62.35 8.56 36.25
N ASP A 214 -62.45 9.24 35.11
CA ASP A 214 -63.46 10.27 34.87
C ASP A 214 -64.87 9.65 34.79
N TRP A 215 -64.99 8.45 34.20
CA TRP A 215 -66.23 7.68 34.20
C TRP A 215 -66.66 7.27 35.62
N ILE A 216 -65.74 6.77 36.46
CA ILE A 216 -66.03 6.44 37.87
C ILE A 216 -66.44 7.69 38.67
N ALA A 217 -65.78 8.83 38.42
CA ALA A 217 -66.13 10.09 39.06
C ALA A 217 -67.58 10.51 38.75
N SER A 218 -68.07 10.24 37.54
CA SER A 218 -69.46 10.55 37.13
C SER A 218 -70.55 9.76 37.89
N PHE A 219 -70.19 8.71 38.62
CA PHE A 219 -71.10 7.98 39.52
C PHE A 219 -71.06 8.47 40.96
N ARG A 220 -70.07 9.28 41.33
CA ARG A 220 -69.91 9.78 42.70
C ARG A 220 -70.75 11.04 42.97
N ASP A 221 -71.05 11.80 41.91
CA ASP A 221 -71.82 13.05 41.97
C ASP A 221 -73.32 12.86 41.62
N ARG A 222 -73.81 11.61 41.61
CA ARG A 222 -75.21 11.24 41.37
C ARG A 222 -75.81 10.59 42.62
#